data_AF-A0AAE1TDU2-F1
#
_entry.id   AF-A0AAE1TDU2-F1
#
_cell.length_a   1.000
_cell.length_b   1.000
_cell.length_c   1.000
_cell.angle_alpha   90.00
_cell.angle_beta   90.00
_cell.angle_gamma   90.00
#
_symmetry.space_group_name_H-M   'P 1'
#
loop_
_entity.id
_entity.type
_entity.pdbx_description
1 polymer ?
#
loop_
_entity_poly.entity_id
_entity_poly.type
_entity_poly.pdbx_seq_one_letter_code
_entity_poly.pdbx_strand_id
1 'polypeptide(L)'
;MKTLLYVVVASLFVSACVPPAYCSKKPVGKARREDIPYIKCQVCEKLAKQLYHQVQKKQAEIAPKKISEYQIIEIAENVCNLKKAEGDWILQIDIVENEDRLELVEQDSEGQCNSECKTIEQACQEVIGYSDTDVAEYLYKSKPDIDSLLKYFCKDLTEACSTKPPPVPKDRAPGEPFVPKSAKEAEMDRLLKSMEGMPGAPGMKMYSREDLMNMNNFGEGGDDEDEEEDDEAGFPSKLGKVLREKESGSDWKQKLRKGISDGAMTLKKHANRVSNQLRQWWRGKKAGTTKKGQKTGKSEL
;
A
#
# COMPACT_ATOMS: atom_id res chain seq x y z
N MET A 1 -7.30 18.88 -58.54
CA MET A 1 -7.25 19.97 -57.52
C MET A 1 -8.41 19.94 -56.54
N LYS A 2 -9.67 19.81 -56.99
CA LYS A 2 -10.84 19.77 -56.09
C LYS A 2 -10.84 18.57 -55.12
N THR A 3 -10.43 17.39 -55.57
CA THR A 3 -10.33 16.17 -54.72
C THR A 3 -9.24 16.24 -53.65
N LEU A 4 -8.11 16.90 -53.94
CA LEU A 4 -7.03 17.12 -52.96
C LEU A 4 -7.45 18.11 -51.86
N LEU A 5 -8.23 19.13 -52.21
CA LEU A 5 -8.79 20.08 -51.24
C LEU A 5 -9.78 19.40 -50.28
N TYR A 6 -10.62 18.49 -50.76
CA TYR A 6 -11.56 17.75 -49.89
C TYR A 6 -10.86 16.84 -48.88
N VAL A 7 -9.76 16.20 -49.27
CA VAL A 7 -9.00 15.32 -48.37
C VAL A 7 -8.29 16.13 -47.26
N VAL A 8 -7.73 17.30 -47.60
CA VAL A 8 -7.06 18.17 -46.63
C VAL A 8 -8.04 18.81 -45.64
N VAL A 9 -9.24 19.20 -46.12
CA VAL A 9 -10.30 19.75 -45.24
C VAL A 9 -10.87 18.66 -44.34
N ALA A 10 -11.05 17.44 -44.85
CA ALA A 10 -11.50 16.30 -44.03
C ALA A 10 -10.45 15.91 -42.96
N SER A 11 -9.15 15.95 -43.28
CA SER A 11 -8.10 15.64 -42.30
C SER A 11 -7.98 16.71 -41.19
N LEU A 12 -8.27 17.98 -41.49
CA LEU A 12 -8.27 19.05 -40.49
C LEU A 12 -9.46 18.96 -39.52
N PHE A 13 -10.62 18.47 -39.98
CA PHE A 13 -11.80 18.27 -39.12
C PHE A 13 -11.64 17.09 -38.14
N VAL A 14 -10.86 16.07 -38.49
CA VAL A 14 -10.60 14.91 -37.59
C VAL A 14 -9.63 15.29 -36.46
N SER A 15 -8.70 16.22 -36.69
CA SER A 15 -7.71 16.65 -35.68
C SER A 15 -8.31 17.51 -34.55
N ALA A 16 -9.45 18.16 -34.79
CA ALA A 16 -10.12 19.01 -33.79
C ALA A 16 -11.05 18.24 -32.83
N CYS A 17 -11.21 16.91 -33.01
CA CYS A 17 -12.10 16.07 -32.20
C CYS A 17 -11.37 15.28 -31.10
N VAL A 18 -10.07 15.51 -30.89
CA VAL A 18 -9.39 15.00 -29.69
C VAL A 18 -9.52 16.07 -28.61
N PRO A 19 -10.36 15.87 -27.57
CA PRO A 19 -10.37 16.80 -26.46
C PRO A 19 -8.94 16.88 -25.90
N PRO A 20 -8.40 18.07 -25.62
CA PRO A 20 -7.17 18.16 -24.85
C PRO A 20 -7.39 17.35 -23.59
N ALA A 21 -6.52 16.36 -23.38
CA ALA A 21 -6.43 15.62 -22.12
C ALA A 21 -6.00 16.64 -21.06
N TYR A 22 -6.98 17.40 -20.56
CA TYR A 22 -6.85 18.10 -19.31
C TYR A 22 -6.60 17.00 -18.29
N CYS A 23 -5.34 16.87 -17.86
CA CYS A 23 -4.99 16.40 -16.54
C CYS A 23 -5.60 17.38 -15.52
N SER A 24 -6.94 17.40 -15.44
CA SER A 24 -7.63 17.98 -14.32
C SER A 24 -7.21 17.15 -13.13
N LYS A 25 -6.45 17.77 -12.22
CA LYS A 25 -6.29 17.27 -10.85
C LYS A 25 -7.68 16.81 -10.41
N LYS A 26 -7.85 15.50 -10.21
CA LYS A 26 -9.16 14.93 -9.88
C LYS A 26 -9.66 15.68 -8.64
N PRO A 27 -10.84 16.30 -8.68
CA PRO A 27 -11.34 17.00 -7.52
C PRO A 27 -11.43 16.01 -6.36
N VAL A 28 -10.78 16.34 -5.25
CA VAL A 28 -10.95 15.59 -4.00
C VAL A 28 -12.41 15.72 -3.64
N GLY A 29 -13.15 14.61 -3.67
CA GLY A 29 -14.56 14.59 -3.30
C GLY A 29 -14.76 15.22 -1.93
N LYS A 30 -15.83 16.00 -1.78
CA LYS A 30 -16.22 16.53 -0.47
C LYS A 30 -17.31 15.64 0.10
N ALA A 31 -17.23 15.33 1.39
CA ALA A 31 -18.25 14.55 2.08
C ALA A 31 -19.62 15.25 2.05
N ARG A 32 -20.68 14.50 1.75
CA ARG A 32 -22.09 14.89 1.81
C ARG A 32 -22.61 14.65 3.23
N ARG A 33 -22.47 15.66 4.09
CA ARG A 33 -22.80 15.54 5.52
C ARG A 33 -24.28 15.25 5.76
N GLU A 34 -25.12 15.66 4.82
CA GLU A 34 -26.56 15.38 4.81
C GLU A 34 -26.89 13.89 4.77
N ASP A 35 -25.96 13.03 4.28
CA ASP A 35 -26.21 11.60 4.12
C ASP A 35 -25.89 10.77 5.36
N ILE A 36 -25.06 11.32 6.24
CA ILE A 36 -24.53 10.62 7.42
C ILE A 36 -25.66 10.03 8.28
N PRO A 37 -26.78 10.75 8.58
CA PRO A 37 -27.87 10.19 9.38
C PRO A 37 -28.52 8.94 8.78
N TYR A 38 -28.48 8.77 7.45
CA TYR A 38 -29.10 7.62 6.78
C TYR A 38 -28.18 6.38 6.75
N ILE A 39 -26.86 6.59 6.77
CA ILE A 39 -25.88 5.50 6.64
C ILE A 39 -25.17 5.16 7.96
N LYS A 40 -25.29 5.97 9.02
CA LYS A 40 -24.52 5.84 10.27
C LYS A 40 -24.51 4.42 10.85
N CYS A 41 -25.67 3.78 10.96
CA CYS A 41 -25.76 2.42 11.49
C CYS A 41 -25.07 1.39 10.57
N GLN A 42 -25.28 1.48 9.26
CA GLN A 42 -24.64 0.58 8.29
C GLN A 42 -23.12 0.73 8.30
N VAL A 43 -22.62 1.97 8.40
CA VAL A 43 -21.19 2.25 8.56
C VAL A 43 -20.67 1.60 9.83
N CYS A 44 -21.39 1.70 10.95
CA CYS A 44 -20.98 1.04 12.19
C CYS A 44 -20.88 -0.49 12.03
N GLU A 45 -21.86 -1.12 11.39
CA GLU A 45 -21.86 -2.57 11.18
C GLU A 45 -20.69 -3.02 10.29
N LYS A 46 -20.41 -2.30 9.20
CA LYS A 46 -19.24 -2.55 8.35
C LYS A 46 -17.95 -2.34 9.13
N LEU A 47 -17.84 -1.24 9.86
CA LEU A 47 -16.67 -0.89 10.67
C LEU A 47 -16.36 -1.98 11.71
N ALA A 48 -17.36 -2.46 12.46
CA ALA A 48 -17.19 -3.55 13.43
C ALA A 48 -16.64 -4.82 12.78
N LYS A 49 -17.17 -5.20 11.60
CA LYS A 49 -16.66 -6.35 10.82
C LYS A 49 -15.21 -6.13 10.40
N GLN A 50 -14.87 -4.92 9.94
CA GLN A 50 -13.51 -4.58 9.51
C GLN A 50 -12.51 -4.62 10.67
N LEU A 51 -12.86 -4.08 11.84
CA LEU A 51 -12.05 -4.20 13.05
C LEU A 51 -11.78 -5.67 13.39
N TYR A 52 -12.82 -6.50 13.40
CA TYR A 52 -12.70 -7.93 13.69
C TYR A 52 -11.79 -8.67 12.69
N HIS A 53 -12.00 -8.45 11.39
CA HIS A 53 -11.23 -9.11 10.34
C HIS A 53 -9.77 -8.64 10.29
N GLN A 54 -9.51 -7.35 10.48
CA GLN A 54 -8.14 -6.83 10.47
C GLN A 54 -7.34 -7.29 11.68
N VAL A 55 -7.96 -7.36 12.87
CA VAL A 55 -7.33 -7.94 14.07
C VAL A 55 -6.99 -9.41 13.86
N GLN A 56 -7.92 -10.20 13.29
CA GLN A 56 -7.64 -11.60 12.98
C GLN A 56 -6.55 -11.77 11.93
N LYS A 57 -6.57 -10.96 10.87
CA LYS A 57 -5.54 -10.97 9.82
C LYS A 57 -4.16 -10.67 10.42
N LYS A 58 -4.03 -9.61 11.22
CA LYS A 58 -2.77 -9.25 11.90
C LYS A 58 -2.31 -10.35 12.85
N GLN A 59 -3.23 -10.98 13.60
CA GLN A 59 -2.93 -12.13 14.46
C GLN A 59 -2.44 -13.35 13.66
N ALA A 60 -2.98 -13.61 12.47
CA ALA A 60 -2.52 -14.70 11.60
C ALA A 60 -1.11 -14.42 11.03
N GLU A 61 -0.81 -13.16 10.67
CA GLU A 61 0.49 -12.75 10.11
C GLU A 61 1.64 -12.84 11.13
N ILE A 62 1.38 -12.52 12.40
CA ILE A 62 2.41 -12.53 13.45
C ILE A 62 2.49 -13.86 14.22
N ALA A 63 1.63 -14.84 13.88
CA ALA A 63 1.62 -16.14 14.53
C ALA A 63 3.03 -16.79 14.47
N PRO A 64 3.52 -17.41 15.57
CA PRO A 64 2.81 -17.79 16.80
C PRO A 64 2.76 -16.70 17.89
N LYS A 65 3.25 -15.48 17.63
CA LYS A 65 3.19 -14.39 18.61
C LYS A 65 1.74 -13.94 18.80
N LYS A 66 1.39 -13.52 20.01
CA LYS A 66 0.08 -12.93 20.29
C LYS A 66 0.08 -11.47 19.88
N ILE A 67 -1.02 -11.03 19.28
CA ILE A 67 -1.25 -9.61 19.01
C ILE A 67 -1.28 -8.84 20.33
N SER A 68 -0.60 -7.70 20.36
CA SER A 68 -0.64 -6.82 21.53
C SER A 68 -1.86 -5.90 21.46
N GLU A 69 -2.28 -5.39 22.62
CA GLU A 69 -3.33 -4.36 22.71
C GLU A 69 -2.97 -3.12 21.87
N TYR A 70 -1.72 -2.67 21.93
CA TYR A 70 -1.22 -1.56 21.13
C TYR A 70 -1.42 -1.77 19.62
N GLN A 71 -1.23 -3.01 19.12
CA GLN A 71 -1.43 -3.32 17.71
C GLN A 71 -2.92 -3.30 17.30
N ILE A 72 -3.84 -3.53 18.25
CA ILE A 72 -5.28 -3.43 18.03
C ILE A 72 -5.71 -1.96 18.07
N ILE A 73 -5.18 -1.16 18.99
CA ILE A 73 -5.40 0.30 19.04
C ILE A 73 -4.97 0.94 17.71
N GLU A 74 -3.79 0.60 17.21
CA GLU A 74 -3.32 1.10 15.91
C GLU A 74 -4.28 0.75 14.75
N ILE A 75 -4.89 -0.44 14.77
CA ILE A 75 -5.93 -0.80 13.79
C ILE A 75 -7.16 0.10 13.98
N ALA A 76 -7.64 0.24 15.22
CA ALA A 76 -8.82 1.04 15.53
C ALA A 76 -8.65 2.52 15.17
N GLU A 77 -7.48 3.11 15.39
CA GLU A 77 -7.19 4.50 15.02
C GLU A 77 -7.15 4.71 13.49
N ASN A 78 -6.71 3.71 12.72
CA ASN A 78 -6.47 3.83 11.29
C ASN A 78 -7.58 3.23 10.39
N VAL A 79 -8.53 2.48 10.95
CA VAL A 79 -9.60 1.80 10.19
C VAL A 79 -10.50 2.77 9.41
N CYS A 80 -10.61 4.02 9.85
CA CYS A 80 -11.36 5.06 9.16
C CYS A 80 -10.45 6.02 8.34
N ASN A 81 -9.17 5.70 8.16
CA ASN A 81 -8.20 6.60 7.52
C ASN A 81 -7.89 6.14 6.09
N LEU A 82 -8.40 6.87 5.08
CA LEU A 82 -8.19 6.54 3.66
C LEU A 82 -6.72 6.63 3.20
N LYS A 83 -5.80 7.16 4.01
CA LYS A 83 -4.36 7.14 3.73
C LYS A 83 -3.67 5.88 4.24
N LYS A 84 -4.37 5.06 5.00
CA LYS A 84 -3.84 3.83 5.60
C LYS A 84 -4.49 2.61 4.96
N ALA A 85 -3.81 1.48 5.05
CA ALA A 85 -4.32 0.22 4.47
C ALA A 85 -5.55 -0.27 5.25
N GLU A 86 -5.60 0.03 6.55
CA GLU A 86 -6.71 -0.24 7.44
C GLU A 86 -8.01 0.45 6.99
N GLY A 87 -7.93 1.55 6.22
CA GLY A 87 -9.08 2.26 5.66
C GLY A 87 -9.46 1.87 4.23
N ASP A 88 -8.75 0.94 3.59
CA ASP A 88 -8.98 0.59 2.17
C ASP A 88 -10.37 0.00 1.91
N TRP A 89 -10.99 -0.62 2.92
CA TRP A 89 -12.33 -1.18 2.80
C TRP A 89 -13.39 -0.14 2.41
N ILE A 90 -13.19 1.14 2.77
CA ILE A 90 -14.09 2.24 2.39
C ILE A 90 -14.11 2.43 0.87
N LEU A 91 -12.98 2.18 0.19
CA LEU A 91 -12.88 2.31 -1.26
C LEU A 91 -13.66 1.23 -2.01
N GLN A 92 -14.08 0.16 -1.34
CA GLN A 92 -14.83 -0.94 -1.93
C GLN A 92 -16.34 -0.78 -1.70
N ILE A 93 -16.80 0.33 -1.13
CA ILE A 93 -18.21 0.55 -0.82
C ILE A 93 -18.77 1.65 -1.72
N ASP A 94 -19.96 1.38 -2.24
CA ASP A 94 -20.79 2.29 -3.01
C ASP A 94 -22.06 2.64 -2.23
N ILE A 95 -22.54 3.89 -2.32
CA ILE A 95 -23.80 4.30 -1.70
C ILE A 95 -24.91 4.21 -2.74
N VAL A 96 -25.70 3.13 -2.69
CA VAL A 96 -26.78 2.89 -3.63
C VAL A 96 -28.10 3.41 -3.09
N GLU A 97 -28.85 4.13 -3.93
CA GLU A 97 -30.19 4.60 -3.61
C GLU A 97 -31.21 3.48 -3.84
N ASN A 98 -31.88 3.03 -2.78
CA ASN A 98 -32.90 2.00 -2.81
C ASN A 98 -34.21 2.57 -2.26
N GLU A 99 -35.08 3.00 -3.18
CA GLU A 99 -36.37 3.65 -2.89
C GLU A 99 -36.22 4.83 -1.90
N ASP A 100 -36.64 4.62 -0.65
CA ASP A 100 -36.61 5.63 0.41
C ASP A 100 -35.39 5.45 1.36
N ARG A 101 -34.37 4.65 1.00
CA ARG A 101 -33.16 4.39 1.80
C ARG A 101 -31.86 4.46 1.01
N LEU A 102 -30.76 4.81 1.69
CA LEU A 102 -29.40 4.63 1.19
C LEU A 102 -28.86 3.30 1.71
N GLU A 103 -28.27 2.49 0.83
CA GLU A 103 -27.69 1.19 1.18
C GLU A 103 -26.20 1.15 0.82
N LEU A 104 -25.38 0.62 1.73
CA LEU A 104 -23.93 0.45 1.50
C LEU A 104 -23.65 -0.90 0.85
N VAL A 105 -23.31 -0.87 -0.44
CA VAL A 105 -23.05 -2.07 -1.24
C VAL A 105 -21.54 -2.27 -1.40
N GLU A 106 -21.07 -3.48 -1.11
CA GLU A 106 -19.67 -3.86 -1.35
C GLU A 106 -19.47 -4.23 -2.82
N GLN A 107 -18.39 -3.72 -3.40
CA GLN A 107 -17.98 -3.94 -4.78
C GLN A 107 -16.74 -4.86 -4.83
N ASP A 108 -16.56 -5.59 -5.92
CA ASP A 108 -15.44 -6.54 -6.09
C ASP A 108 -14.06 -5.87 -6.29
N SER A 109 -14.03 -4.54 -6.46
CA SER A 109 -12.81 -3.78 -6.75
C SER A 109 -12.78 -2.46 -5.99
N GLU A 110 -11.58 -1.91 -5.76
CA GLU A 110 -11.45 -0.58 -5.17
C GLU A 110 -11.87 0.50 -6.18
N GLY A 111 -12.72 1.42 -5.74
CA GLY A 111 -13.21 2.55 -6.52
C GLY A 111 -12.36 3.80 -6.37
N GLN A 112 -12.53 4.73 -7.30
CA GLN A 112 -11.99 6.08 -7.18
C GLN A 112 -12.70 6.79 -6.04
N CYS A 113 -11.94 7.43 -5.15
CA CYS A 113 -12.50 8.08 -4.00
C CYS A 113 -13.10 9.44 -4.37
N ASN A 114 -14.43 9.49 -4.44
CA ASN A 114 -15.25 10.64 -4.77
C ASN A 114 -15.97 11.21 -3.52
N SER A 115 -17.13 11.85 -3.68
CA SER A 115 -17.91 12.35 -2.53
C SER A 115 -18.44 11.25 -1.61
N GLU A 116 -18.68 10.05 -2.13
CA GLU A 116 -19.29 8.93 -1.38
C GLU A 116 -18.31 8.27 -0.42
N CYS A 117 -17.11 7.90 -0.89
CA CYS A 117 -16.05 7.39 -0.01
C CYS A 117 -15.75 8.38 1.13
N LYS A 118 -15.83 9.69 0.86
CA LYS A 118 -15.58 10.75 1.84
C LYS A 118 -16.73 10.91 2.82
N THR A 119 -17.95 10.63 2.37
CA THR A 119 -19.12 10.55 3.23
C THR A 119 -19.03 9.37 4.18
N ILE A 120 -18.59 8.20 3.68
CA ILE A 120 -18.35 7.01 4.49
C ILE A 120 -17.18 7.24 5.46
N GLU A 121 -16.07 7.83 5.00
CA GLU A 121 -14.93 8.21 5.87
C GLU A 121 -15.39 9.11 7.02
N GLN A 122 -16.14 10.17 6.70
CA GLN A 122 -16.67 11.10 7.71
C GLN A 122 -17.62 10.40 8.69
N ALA A 123 -18.56 9.58 8.19
CA ALA A 123 -19.45 8.81 9.03
C ALA A 123 -18.70 7.80 9.92
N CYS A 124 -17.64 7.18 9.39
CA CYS A 124 -16.79 6.25 10.13
C CYS A 124 -16.09 6.95 11.30
N GLN A 125 -15.48 8.11 11.02
CA GLN A 125 -14.85 8.95 12.04
C GLN A 125 -15.84 9.41 13.12
N GLU A 126 -17.08 9.74 12.74
CA GLU A 126 -18.14 10.11 13.69
C GLU A 126 -18.66 8.92 14.52
N VAL A 127 -18.65 7.71 13.97
CA VAL A 127 -19.04 6.49 14.71
C VAL A 127 -17.96 6.06 15.67
N ILE A 128 -16.71 5.95 15.22
CA ILE A 128 -15.62 5.47 16.08
C ILE A 128 -15.20 6.52 17.10
N GLY A 129 -15.20 7.81 16.72
CA GLY A 129 -14.98 8.95 17.61
C GLY A 129 -13.84 8.74 18.61
N TYR A 130 -14.18 8.76 19.90
CA TYR A 130 -13.27 8.55 21.03
C TYR A 130 -13.33 7.12 21.60
N SER A 131 -14.05 6.23 20.92
CA SER A 131 -14.30 4.86 21.34
C SER A 131 -13.33 3.86 20.71
N ASP A 132 -12.31 4.33 19.99
CA ASP A 132 -11.23 3.55 19.40
C ASP A 132 -10.45 2.75 20.44
N THR A 133 -10.14 3.37 21.58
CA THR A 133 -9.47 2.73 22.71
C THR A 133 -10.38 1.72 23.42
N ASP A 134 -11.64 2.08 23.67
CA ASP A 134 -12.64 1.21 24.33
C ASP A 134 -12.95 -0.05 23.49
N VAL A 135 -13.10 0.09 22.18
CA VAL A 135 -13.34 -1.06 21.29
C VAL A 135 -12.09 -1.93 21.16
N ALA A 136 -10.89 -1.34 21.14
CA ALA A 136 -9.64 -2.07 21.13
C ALA A 136 -9.42 -2.87 22.41
N GLU A 137 -9.74 -2.29 23.57
CA GLU A 137 -9.71 -2.98 24.86
C GLU A 137 -10.66 -4.19 24.87
N TYR A 138 -11.89 -3.99 24.41
CA TYR A 138 -12.90 -5.06 24.33
C TYR A 138 -12.45 -6.20 23.42
N LEU A 139 -11.91 -5.88 22.25
CA LEU A 139 -11.34 -6.86 21.31
C LEU A 139 -10.18 -7.65 21.92
N TYR A 140 -9.30 -6.97 22.67
CA TYR A 140 -8.12 -7.59 23.29
C TYR A 140 -8.49 -8.52 24.46
N LYS A 141 -9.35 -8.07 25.37
CA LYS A 141 -9.71 -8.78 26.61
C LYS A 141 -10.75 -9.86 26.37
N SER A 142 -11.86 -9.51 25.72
CA SER A 142 -13.02 -10.38 25.60
C SER A 142 -12.91 -11.36 24.43
N LYS A 143 -12.17 -10.99 23.38
CA LYS A 143 -12.08 -11.74 22.11
C LYS A 143 -13.47 -12.15 21.61
N PRO A 144 -14.37 -11.18 21.41
CA PRO A 144 -15.77 -11.44 21.07
C PRO A 144 -15.88 -12.11 19.71
N ASP A 145 -17.01 -12.78 19.46
CA ASP A 145 -17.47 -13.07 18.11
C ASP A 145 -17.99 -11.79 17.42
N ILE A 146 -18.24 -11.87 16.11
CA ILE A 146 -18.69 -10.73 15.31
C ILE A 146 -20.01 -10.15 15.84
N ASP A 147 -20.97 -10.99 16.23
CA ASP A 147 -22.29 -10.54 16.64
C ASP A 147 -22.23 -9.84 18.00
N SER A 148 -21.43 -10.38 18.93
CA SER A 148 -21.13 -9.73 20.20
C SER A 148 -20.45 -8.37 20.02
N LEU A 149 -19.48 -8.28 19.10
CA LEU A 149 -18.82 -7.02 18.79
C LEU A 149 -19.78 -6.01 18.16
N LEU A 150 -20.62 -6.42 17.21
CA LEU A 150 -21.63 -5.56 16.59
C LEU A 150 -22.59 -4.99 17.63
N LYS A 151 -23.07 -5.83 18.55
CA LYS A 151 -23.96 -5.40 19.62
C LYS A 151 -23.28 -4.39 20.54
N TYR A 152 -22.10 -4.74 21.07
CA TYR A 152 -21.35 -3.87 21.96
C TYR A 152 -20.98 -2.54 21.29
N PHE A 153 -20.39 -2.59 20.11
CA PHE A 153 -19.87 -1.41 19.44
C PHE A 153 -20.99 -0.51 18.91
N CYS A 154 -21.98 -1.06 18.19
CA CYS A 154 -22.97 -0.25 17.48
C CYS A 154 -24.21 0.12 18.29
N LYS A 155 -24.53 -0.61 19.36
CA LYS A 155 -25.69 -0.32 20.21
C LYS A 155 -25.28 0.24 21.56
N ASP A 156 -24.30 -0.39 22.22
CA ASP A 156 -23.97 -0.06 23.61
C ASP A 156 -22.94 1.08 23.70
N LEU A 157 -21.91 1.09 22.84
CA LEU A 157 -20.80 2.04 22.91
C LEU A 157 -21.04 3.32 22.10
N THR A 158 -21.35 3.18 20.80
CA THR A 158 -21.47 4.33 19.88
C THR A 158 -22.92 4.80 19.68
N GLU A 159 -23.90 3.99 20.10
CA GLU A 159 -25.33 4.19 19.89
C GLU A 159 -25.72 4.44 18.41
N ALA A 160 -24.83 4.12 17.46
CA ALA A 160 -25.01 4.40 16.04
C ALA A 160 -26.23 3.68 15.43
N CYS A 161 -26.61 2.53 16.02
CA CYS A 161 -27.74 1.70 15.61
C CYS A 161 -28.90 1.72 16.60
N SER A 162 -28.93 2.68 17.54
CA SER A 162 -30.02 2.80 18.53
C SER A 162 -31.32 3.33 17.92
N THR A 163 -31.22 4.16 16.87
CA THR A 163 -32.35 4.68 16.11
C THR A 163 -32.36 4.11 14.70
N LYS A 164 -33.56 3.87 14.15
CA LYS A 164 -33.69 3.48 12.75
C LYS A 164 -33.34 4.68 11.86
N PRO A 165 -32.60 4.48 10.76
CA PRO A 165 -32.31 5.54 9.80
C PRO A 165 -33.61 6.20 9.31
N PRO A 166 -33.65 7.55 9.22
CA PRO A 166 -34.80 8.25 8.64
C PRO A 166 -34.96 7.90 7.14
N PRO A 167 -36.15 8.10 6.56
CA PRO A 167 -36.32 7.96 5.12
C PRO A 167 -35.61 9.08 4.37
N VAL A 168 -35.04 8.77 3.21
CA VAL A 168 -34.30 9.71 2.37
C VAL A 168 -35.26 10.67 1.67
N PRO A 169 -34.98 11.99 1.64
CA PRO A 169 -35.79 12.95 0.90
C PRO A 169 -35.79 12.67 -0.61
N LYS A 170 -36.97 12.72 -1.25
CA LYS A 170 -37.13 12.47 -2.70
C LYS A 170 -36.50 13.54 -3.60
N ASP A 171 -36.28 14.74 -3.06
CA ASP A 171 -35.67 15.86 -3.78
C ASP A 171 -34.12 15.87 -3.67
N ARG A 172 -33.53 14.82 -3.07
CA ARG A 172 -32.09 14.67 -2.98
C ARG A 172 -31.50 14.40 -4.37
N ALA A 173 -30.40 15.07 -4.71
CA ALA A 173 -29.65 14.76 -5.92
C ALA A 173 -28.93 13.41 -5.76
N PRO A 174 -29.07 12.49 -6.74
CA PRO A 174 -28.41 11.18 -6.70
C PRO A 174 -26.90 11.24 -6.45
N GLY A 175 -26.37 10.13 -5.96
CA GLY A 175 -24.93 9.89 -5.81
C GLY A 175 -24.15 9.92 -7.13
N GLU A 176 -22.82 10.03 -7.02
CA GLU A 176 -21.94 9.89 -8.18
C GLU A 176 -21.70 8.39 -8.42
N PRO A 177 -21.80 7.88 -9.66
CA PRO A 177 -21.68 6.44 -9.87
C PRO A 177 -20.30 5.92 -9.46
N PHE A 178 -20.25 4.70 -8.91
CA PHE A 178 -19.01 4.00 -8.61
C PHE A 178 -18.12 3.88 -9.84
N VAL A 179 -16.88 4.40 -9.73
CA VAL A 179 -15.87 4.25 -10.79
C VAL A 179 -14.77 3.32 -10.29
N PRO A 180 -14.68 2.07 -10.78
CA PRO A 180 -13.63 1.15 -10.35
C PRO A 180 -12.25 1.68 -10.76
N LYS A 181 -11.27 1.59 -9.85
CA LYS A 181 -9.86 1.82 -10.16
C LYS A 181 -9.34 0.64 -10.97
N SER A 182 -8.36 0.95 -11.83
CA SER A 182 -7.59 -0.13 -12.46
C SER A 182 -6.73 -0.86 -11.42
N ALA A 183 -6.46 -2.14 -11.62
CA ALA A 183 -5.62 -2.92 -10.70
C ALA A 183 -4.22 -2.30 -10.50
N LYS A 184 -3.65 -1.71 -11.56
CA LYS A 184 -2.35 -1.00 -11.50
C LYS A 184 -2.42 0.24 -10.61
N GLU A 185 -3.52 0.98 -10.68
CA GLU A 185 -3.75 2.17 -9.86
C GLU A 185 -3.92 1.81 -8.39
N ALA A 186 -4.72 0.77 -8.09
CA ALA A 186 -4.89 0.26 -6.73
C ALA A 186 -3.56 -0.26 -6.13
N GLU A 187 -2.77 -1.00 -6.91
CA GLU A 187 -1.45 -1.48 -6.46
C GLU A 187 -0.47 -0.34 -6.20
N MET A 188 -0.43 0.66 -7.09
CA MET A 188 0.41 1.84 -6.91
C MET A 188 0.00 2.65 -5.68
N ASP A 189 -1.30 2.85 -5.45
CA ASP A 189 -1.80 3.56 -4.27
C ASP A 189 -1.43 2.80 -2.98
N ARG A 190 -1.58 1.47 -2.95
CA ARG A 190 -1.14 0.63 -1.81
C ARG A 190 0.35 0.73 -1.55
N LEU A 191 1.17 0.77 -2.60
CA LEU A 191 2.62 0.95 -2.48
C LEU A 191 2.94 2.32 -1.87
N LEU A 192 2.33 3.40 -2.34
CA LEU A 192 2.53 4.75 -1.80
C LEU A 192 2.15 4.83 -0.31
N LYS A 193 1.01 4.24 0.08
CA LYS A 193 0.58 4.20 1.49
C LYS A 193 1.55 3.47 2.40
N SER A 194 2.18 2.40 1.92
CA SER A 194 3.19 1.66 2.69
C SER A 194 4.46 2.49 2.94
N MET A 195 4.73 3.51 2.12
CA MET A 195 5.88 4.39 2.26
C MET A 195 5.63 5.56 3.23
N GLU A 196 4.40 6.07 3.32
CA GLU A 196 4.05 7.21 4.20
C GLU A 196 4.20 6.92 5.71
N GLY A 197 4.36 5.65 6.10
CA GLY A 197 4.54 5.22 7.49
C GLY A 197 6.00 5.00 7.92
N MET A 198 6.98 5.18 7.04
CA MET A 198 8.39 4.86 7.34
C MET A 198 9.11 6.06 7.97
N PRO A 199 9.61 5.97 9.22
CA PRO A 199 10.33 7.07 9.84
C PRO A 199 11.75 7.16 9.26
N GLY A 200 12.01 8.20 8.45
CA GLY A 200 13.38 8.67 8.14
C GLY A 200 13.69 8.92 6.67
N ALA A 201 13.81 10.20 6.30
CA ALA A 201 15.02 10.80 5.73
C ALA A 201 14.75 12.31 5.53
N PRO A 202 15.39 13.23 6.29
CA PRO A 202 15.27 14.65 6.02
C PRO A 202 15.92 14.94 4.65
N GLY A 203 15.11 15.36 3.67
CA GLY A 203 15.60 15.84 2.38
C GLY A 203 15.12 15.10 1.12
N MET A 204 14.40 13.97 1.20
CA MET A 204 13.76 13.39 0.01
C MET A 204 12.43 14.10 -0.28
N LYS A 205 12.32 14.74 -1.44
CA LYS A 205 11.04 15.25 -1.95
C LYS A 205 10.12 14.05 -2.24
N MET A 206 8.99 13.97 -1.54
CA MET A 206 7.89 13.07 -1.89
C MET A 206 7.37 13.50 -3.27
N TYR A 207 7.51 12.65 -4.27
CA TYR A 207 6.88 12.89 -5.58
C TYR A 207 5.39 12.57 -5.48
N SER A 208 4.54 13.52 -5.87
CA SER A 208 3.11 13.26 -5.98
C SER A 208 2.86 12.30 -7.14
N ARG A 209 1.71 11.61 -7.12
CA ARG A 209 1.30 10.71 -8.19
C ARG A 209 1.36 11.39 -9.57
N GLU A 210 1.06 12.67 -9.62
CA GLU A 210 1.12 13.50 -10.81
C GLU A 210 2.57 13.76 -11.26
N ASP A 211 3.52 13.95 -10.34
CA ASP A 211 4.93 14.19 -10.65
C ASP A 211 5.61 12.96 -11.27
N LEU A 212 5.25 11.76 -10.78
CA LEU A 212 5.72 10.49 -11.34
C LEU A 212 5.18 10.25 -12.75
N MET A 213 3.94 10.65 -13.02
CA MET A 213 3.38 10.55 -14.38
C MET A 213 3.99 11.58 -15.33
N ASN A 214 4.39 12.76 -14.83
CA ASN A 214 4.99 13.82 -15.64
C ASN A 214 6.50 13.58 -15.92
N MET A 215 7.20 12.81 -15.08
CA MET A 215 8.59 12.39 -15.31
C MET A 215 8.74 11.32 -16.40
N ASN A 216 7.64 10.83 -16.99
CA ASN A 216 7.69 9.76 -17.98
C ASN A 216 8.08 10.24 -19.40
N ASN A 217 8.69 11.42 -19.53
CA ASN A 217 9.24 11.97 -20.78
C ASN A 217 10.79 11.94 -20.80
N PHE A 218 11.39 10.80 -20.44
CA PHE A 218 12.82 10.58 -20.64
C PHE A 218 13.11 10.26 -22.11
N GLY A 219 13.46 11.30 -22.87
CA GLY A 219 14.18 11.14 -24.13
C GLY A 219 13.73 12.05 -25.26
N GLU A 220 14.02 13.35 -25.17
CA GLU A 220 14.24 14.15 -26.37
C GLU A 220 15.30 15.22 -26.05
N GLY A 221 16.35 15.25 -26.86
CA GLY A 221 17.60 15.92 -26.57
C GLY A 221 17.59 17.43 -26.74
N GLY A 222 18.60 18.03 -26.12
CA GLY A 222 19.05 19.39 -26.35
C GLY A 222 20.34 19.56 -25.57
N ASP A 223 21.48 19.40 -26.27
CA ASP A 223 22.76 19.90 -25.81
C ASP A 223 22.61 21.40 -25.53
N ASP A 224 22.98 21.82 -24.33
CA ASP A 224 23.67 23.08 -24.11
C ASP A 224 24.54 22.91 -22.88
N GLU A 225 25.84 23.08 -23.12
CA GLU A 225 26.95 23.03 -22.19
C GLU A 225 26.75 24.10 -21.10
N ASP A 226 26.91 23.72 -19.84
CA ASP A 226 27.61 24.55 -18.85
C ASP A 226 27.98 23.68 -17.63
N GLU A 227 29.27 23.73 -17.32
CA GLU A 227 30.02 22.94 -16.37
C GLU A 227 29.59 23.20 -14.92
N GLU A 228 29.53 22.17 -14.07
CA GLU A 228 30.39 22.04 -12.88
C GLU A 228 30.13 20.71 -12.13
N GLU A 229 31.22 20.13 -11.66
CA GLU A 229 31.48 18.76 -11.17
C GLU A 229 30.68 18.37 -9.92
N ASP A 230 30.25 17.10 -9.78
CA ASP A 230 31.05 16.03 -9.15
C ASP A 230 30.24 14.73 -8.86
N ASP A 231 30.91 13.60 -9.00
CA ASP A 231 30.56 12.22 -8.58
C ASP A 231 29.43 11.44 -9.30
N GLU A 232 29.74 11.00 -10.51
CA GLU A 232 29.07 9.93 -11.25
C GLU A 232 29.27 8.55 -10.59
N ALA A 233 28.29 8.08 -9.80
CA ALA A 233 28.11 6.65 -9.57
C ALA A 233 27.43 6.03 -10.80
N GLY A 234 28.24 5.71 -11.82
CA GLY A 234 27.80 5.17 -13.10
C GLY A 234 26.83 3.99 -12.95
N PHE A 235 25.60 4.19 -13.41
CA PHE A 235 24.61 3.13 -13.56
C PHE A 235 25.14 2.12 -14.58
N PRO A 236 25.25 0.81 -14.27
CA PRO A 236 25.88 -0.12 -15.18
C PRO A 236 25.04 -0.25 -16.46
N SER A 237 25.63 0.16 -17.59
CA SER A 237 25.09 0.10 -18.96
C SER A 237 24.60 -1.30 -19.40
N LYS A 238 24.83 -2.32 -18.59
CA LYS A 238 24.29 -3.67 -18.74
C LYS A 238 22.80 -3.77 -18.40
N LEU A 239 22.26 -2.87 -17.57
CA LEU A 239 20.85 -2.93 -17.16
C LEU A 239 19.90 -2.51 -18.30
N GLY A 240 20.29 -1.52 -19.10
CA GLY A 240 19.54 -1.08 -20.29
C GLY A 240 19.43 -2.17 -21.36
N LYS A 241 20.47 -3.02 -21.49
CA LYS A 241 20.47 -4.14 -22.42
C LYS A 241 19.54 -5.29 -21.96
N VAL A 242 19.42 -5.50 -20.65
CA VAL A 242 18.53 -6.50 -20.04
C VAL A 242 17.06 -6.08 -20.13
N LEU A 243 16.77 -4.78 -20.05
CA LEU A 243 15.42 -4.26 -20.25
C LEU A 243 14.97 -4.37 -21.72
N ARG A 244 15.90 -4.26 -22.68
CA ARG A 244 15.61 -4.39 -24.12
C ARG A 244 15.40 -5.84 -24.60
N GLU A 245 15.93 -6.84 -23.89
CA GLU A 245 15.65 -8.27 -24.17
C GLU A 245 14.32 -8.76 -23.58
N LYS A 246 13.66 -7.94 -22.74
CA LYS A 246 12.42 -8.29 -22.02
C LYS A 246 11.18 -8.44 -22.91
N GLU A 247 11.31 -8.18 -24.22
CA GLU A 247 10.26 -8.38 -25.21
C GLU A 247 10.07 -9.85 -25.66
N SER A 248 10.99 -10.78 -25.34
CA SER A 248 10.83 -12.20 -25.70
C SER A 248 10.40 -13.08 -24.51
N GLY A 249 9.09 -13.17 -24.32
CA GLY A 249 8.45 -13.88 -23.20
C GLY A 249 8.48 -15.41 -23.33
N SER A 250 9.53 -16.05 -22.82
CA SER A 250 9.49 -17.41 -22.22
C SER A 250 10.86 -17.87 -21.68
N ASP A 251 11.96 -17.42 -22.30
CA ASP A 251 13.33 -17.84 -21.99
C ASP A 251 13.90 -17.21 -20.70
N TRP A 252 13.37 -16.04 -20.29
CA TRP A 252 13.87 -15.31 -19.12
C TRP A 252 13.65 -16.04 -17.80
N LYS A 253 12.55 -16.80 -17.64
CA LYS A 253 12.27 -17.56 -16.42
C LYS A 253 13.29 -18.68 -16.21
N GLN A 254 13.73 -19.32 -17.29
CA GLN A 254 14.78 -20.35 -17.23
C GLN A 254 16.16 -19.73 -16.95
N LYS A 255 16.49 -18.61 -17.60
CA LYS A 255 17.72 -17.86 -17.32
C LYS A 255 17.79 -17.35 -15.88
N LEU A 256 16.68 -16.85 -15.32
CA LEU A 256 16.64 -16.39 -13.92
C LEU A 256 16.80 -17.54 -12.93
N ARG A 257 16.13 -18.67 -13.16
CA ARG A 257 16.31 -19.88 -12.32
C ARG A 257 17.73 -20.41 -12.38
N LYS A 258 18.34 -20.42 -13.57
CA LYS A 258 19.73 -20.85 -13.76
C LYS A 258 20.71 -19.88 -13.09
N GLY A 259 20.50 -18.57 -13.23
CA GLY A 259 21.30 -17.54 -12.57
C GLY A 259 21.23 -17.58 -11.04
N ILE A 260 20.04 -17.83 -10.47
CA ILE A 260 19.87 -18.02 -9.02
C ILE A 260 20.58 -19.31 -8.56
N SER A 261 20.46 -20.41 -9.32
CA SER A 261 21.13 -21.68 -9.00
C SER A 261 22.67 -21.54 -9.06
N ASP A 262 23.20 -20.89 -10.09
CA ASP A 262 24.64 -20.70 -10.28
C ASP A 262 25.19 -19.72 -9.24
N GLY A 263 24.44 -18.67 -8.89
CA GLY A 263 24.74 -17.76 -7.78
C GLY A 263 24.75 -18.48 -6.43
N ALA A 264 23.78 -19.36 -6.18
CA ALA A 264 23.73 -20.18 -4.97
C ALA A 264 24.88 -21.19 -4.90
N MET A 265 25.26 -21.84 -6.01
CA MET A 265 26.44 -22.72 -6.05
C MET A 265 27.74 -21.95 -5.83
N THR A 266 27.87 -20.74 -6.39
CA THR A 266 29.05 -19.89 -6.22
C THR A 266 29.18 -19.41 -4.78
N LEU A 267 28.08 -18.95 -4.16
CA LEU A 267 28.03 -18.60 -2.75
C LEU A 267 28.35 -19.80 -1.85
N LYS A 268 27.81 -20.99 -2.15
CA LYS A 268 28.12 -22.22 -1.41
C LYS A 268 29.59 -22.62 -1.51
N LYS A 269 30.22 -22.40 -2.68
CA LYS A 269 31.66 -22.64 -2.88
C LYS A 269 32.51 -21.64 -2.10
N HIS A 270 32.13 -20.36 -2.08
CA HIS A 270 32.79 -19.33 -1.27
C HIS A 270 32.62 -19.58 0.23
N ALA A 271 31.41 -19.93 0.69
CA ALA A 271 31.15 -20.27 2.08
C ALA A 271 31.94 -21.50 2.54
N ASN A 272 32.02 -22.56 1.72
CA ASN A 272 32.83 -23.73 2.03
C ASN A 272 34.34 -23.42 2.03
N ARG A 273 34.81 -22.49 1.18
CA ARG A 273 36.22 -22.07 1.15
C ARG A 273 36.58 -21.27 2.40
N VAL A 274 35.74 -20.33 2.80
CA VAL A 274 35.91 -19.53 4.03
C VAL A 274 35.82 -20.42 5.27
N SER A 275 34.87 -21.35 5.30
CA SER A 275 34.73 -22.34 6.39
C SER A 275 35.96 -23.22 6.53
N ASN A 276 36.51 -23.72 5.41
CA ASN A 276 37.74 -24.53 5.44
C ASN A 276 38.98 -23.71 5.83
N GLN A 277 39.09 -22.45 5.42
CA GLN A 277 40.17 -21.56 5.85
C GLN A 277 40.11 -21.27 7.35
N LEU A 278 38.91 -21.00 7.89
CA LEU A 278 38.69 -20.84 9.33
C LEU A 278 39.05 -22.13 10.08
N ARG A 279 38.66 -23.29 9.57
CA ARG A 279 38.96 -24.59 10.18
C ARG A 279 40.47 -24.90 10.20
N GLN A 280 41.20 -24.54 9.14
CA GLN A 280 42.66 -24.69 9.08
C GLN A 280 43.38 -23.70 10.00
N TRP A 281 42.93 -22.45 10.06
CA TRP A 281 43.45 -21.45 10.98
C TRP A 281 43.27 -21.88 12.44
N TRP A 282 42.08 -22.39 12.79
CA TRP A 282 41.80 -22.93 14.13
C TRP A 282 42.66 -24.16 14.49
N ARG A 283 42.95 -25.05 13.52
CA ARG A 283 43.87 -26.18 13.74
C ARG A 283 45.32 -25.72 13.92
N GLY A 284 45.77 -24.71 13.18
CA GLY A 284 47.10 -24.11 13.35
C GLY A 284 47.29 -23.44 14.71
N LYS A 285 46.25 -22.77 15.23
CA LYS A 285 46.27 -22.13 16.56
C LYS A 285 46.35 -23.13 17.72
N LYS A 286 45.74 -24.31 17.57
CA LYS A 286 45.86 -25.44 18.54
C LYS A 286 47.23 -26.14 18.49
N ALA A 287 47.88 -26.20 17.33
CA ALA A 287 49.22 -26.78 17.22
C ALA A 287 50.35 -25.85 17.76
N GLY A 288 50.15 -24.53 17.72
CA GLY A 288 51.11 -23.54 18.22
C GLY A 288 51.18 -23.39 19.76
N THR A 289 50.18 -23.90 20.49
CA THR A 289 50.08 -23.77 21.96
C THR A 289 50.74 -24.92 22.73
N THR A 290 51.34 -25.90 22.05
CA THR A 290 52.02 -27.05 22.71
C THR A 290 53.55 -26.96 22.71
N LYS A 291 54.16 -25.85 22.25
CA LYS A 291 55.62 -25.66 22.24
C LYS A 291 56.04 -24.33 22.88
N LYS A 292 55.84 -24.16 24.19
CA LYS A 292 56.65 -23.25 25.02
C LYS A 292 56.51 -23.62 26.49
N GLY A 293 57.52 -24.29 27.04
CA GLY A 293 57.61 -24.59 28.47
C GLY A 293 58.44 -25.82 28.80
N GLN A 294 59.72 -25.86 28.42
CA GLN A 294 60.67 -26.79 29.06
C GLN A 294 62.07 -26.18 29.16
N LYS A 295 62.63 -26.29 30.38
CA LYS A 295 63.95 -25.87 30.91
C LYS A 295 63.97 -24.40 31.38
N THR A 296 64.21 -24.13 32.65
CA THR A 296 65.44 -24.48 33.40
C THR A 296 65.18 -24.84 34.86
N GLY A 297 65.84 -25.89 35.34
CA GLY A 297 65.98 -26.20 36.76
C GLY A 297 67.34 -25.75 37.28
N LYS A 298 67.36 -25.17 38.48
CA LYS A 298 68.41 -25.30 39.51
C LYS A 298 67.99 -24.48 40.74
N SER A 299 67.78 -25.15 41.86
CA SER A 299 68.48 -24.81 43.11
C SER A 299 68.32 -25.95 44.10
N GLU A 300 69.46 -26.31 44.69
CA GLU A 300 69.64 -27.26 45.77
C GLU A 300 69.04 -26.74 47.08
N LEU A 301 68.41 -27.64 47.84
CA LEU A 301 68.63 -27.93 49.28
C LEU A 301 67.59 -28.96 49.75
#